data_AF-W2TPE6-F1
#
_entry.id   AF-W2TPE6-F1
#
_cell.length_a   1.000
_cell.length_b   1.000
_cell.length_c   1.000
_cell.angle_alpha   90.00
_cell.angle_beta   90.00
_cell.angle_gamma   90.00
#
_symmetry.space_group_name_H-M   'P 1'
#
loop_
_entity.id
_entity.type
_entity.pdbx_description
1 polymer ?
#
loop_
_entity_poly.entity_id
_entity_poly.type
_entity_poly.pdbx_seq_one_letter_code
_entity_poly.pdbx_strand_id
1 'polypeptide(L)'
;MRVLLLTCLCYTVVHGGHPVKPKPPQKPSSPYQEKLVQYGANNGTVLEGFLVYPKSIGQRPRSAPAVIVFHAFTGRTEFDNQKARDLAKLGYVAFAADVYGKGVASNDTNENFAIMGQMLAARETLLQRNIRESWNVVKNLPFVNDLKIACIGFCFGGLTCLDLARFNVGLQAAVSFHGTLTDYPGNNTAIGASIQAHHGDADPHTTNEDAANFLEEMRERQADWHFTSYANAQHAFTLPGVENWGIPGAAYNEKAAKRSWRAMEGFLAEKLLQ
;
A
#
# COMPACT_ATOMS: atom_id res chain seq x y z
N MET A 1 10.01 -98.31 16.77
CA MET A 1 10.30 -97.24 15.79
C MET A 1 10.50 -95.92 16.52
N ARG A 2 11.75 -95.49 16.68
CA ARG A 2 12.15 -94.16 17.15
C ARG A 2 13.03 -93.58 16.05
N VAL A 3 12.72 -92.40 15.53
CA VAL A 3 13.68 -91.60 14.77
C VAL A 3 13.55 -90.15 15.23
N LEU A 4 14.65 -89.65 15.79
CA LEU A 4 14.93 -88.25 16.10
C LEU A 4 14.88 -87.40 14.82
N LEU A 5 14.37 -86.18 14.90
CA LEU A 5 14.70 -85.14 13.93
C LEU A 5 15.19 -83.87 14.61
N LEU A 6 16.37 -83.44 14.12
CA LEU A 6 17.19 -82.32 14.52
C LEU A 6 16.46 -80.97 14.40
N THR A 7 16.66 -80.15 15.42
CA THR A 7 16.37 -78.71 15.45
C THR A 7 17.37 -77.92 14.60
N CYS A 8 16.87 -77.08 13.70
CA CYS A 8 17.67 -76.05 13.02
C CYS A 8 17.15 -74.67 13.48
N LEU A 9 17.98 -73.91 14.20
CA LEU A 9 17.70 -72.52 14.58
C LEU A 9 18.00 -71.60 13.40
N CYS A 10 16.99 -70.89 12.89
CA CYS A 10 17.18 -69.70 12.07
C CYS A 10 16.80 -68.46 12.89
N TYR A 11 17.79 -67.66 13.26
CA TYR A 11 17.59 -66.32 13.82
C TYR A 11 17.04 -65.39 12.73
N THR A 12 15.86 -64.83 12.93
CA THR A 12 15.36 -63.69 12.14
C THR A 12 15.51 -62.43 12.99
N VAL A 13 16.37 -61.51 12.55
CA VAL A 13 16.56 -60.19 13.18
C VAL A 13 15.38 -59.31 12.81
N VAL A 14 14.46 -59.08 13.75
CA VAL A 14 13.38 -58.10 13.61
C VAL A 14 13.97 -56.71 13.81
N HIS A 15 14.17 -55.96 12.73
CA HIS A 15 14.47 -54.53 12.81
C HIS A 15 13.18 -53.79 13.22
N GLY A 16 13.14 -53.29 14.46
CA GLY A 16 12.05 -52.48 14.97
C GLY A 16 11.96 -51.15 14.23
N GLY A 17 10.98 -51.01 13.33
CA GLY A 17 10.59 -49.73 12.78
C GLY A 17 9.83 -48.93 13.83
N HIS A 18 10.39 -47.78 14.25
CA HIS A 18 9.66 -46.83 15.07
C HIS A 18 8.41 -46.32 14.32
N PRO A 19 7.24 -46.20 14.99
CA PRO A 19 6.04 -45.68 14.36
C PRO A 19 6.26 -44.21 13.97
N VAL A 20 6.19 -43.94 12.66
CA VAL A 20 6.21 -42.58 12.11
C VAL A 20 4.92 -41.88 12.54
N LYS A 21 5.03 -40.88 13.42
CA LYS A 21 3.89 -40.04 13.79
C LYS A 21 3.33 -39.35 12.54
N PRO A 22 1.99 -39.32 12.36
CA PRO A 22 1.39 -38.65 11.21
C PRO A 22 1.77 -37.17 11.21
N LYS A 23 2.25 -36.70 10.05
CA LYS A 23 2.59 -35.29 9.84
C LYS A 23 1.32 -34.45 10.06
N PRO A 24 1.36 -33.38 10.87
CA PRO A 24 0.19 -32.53 11.08
C PRO A 24 -0.29 -31.97 9.73
N PRO A 25 -1.61 -31.76 9.57
CA PRO A 25 -2.18 -31.27 8.31
C PRO A 25 -1.52 -29.93 7.95
N GLN A 26 -0.95 -29.86 6.74
CA GLN A 26 -0.41 -28.60 6.22
C GLN A 26 -1.57 -27.61 6.07
N LYS A 27 -1.43 -26.43 6.69
CA LYS A 27 -2.35 -25.31 6.43
C LYS A 27 -2.38 -25.05 4.92
N PRO A 28 -3.57 -24.87 4.31
CA PRO A 28 -3.65 -24.54 2.89
C PRO A 28 -2.81 -23.31 2.60
N SER A 29 -2.01 -23.36 1.54
CA SER A 29 -1.14 -22.24 1.16
C SER A 29 -1.99 -21.02 0.81
N SER A 30 -1.59 -19.83 1.29
CA SER A 30 -2.26 -18.57 0.93
C SER A 30 -2.46 -18.46 -0.60
N PRO A 31 -3.64 -18.01 -1.08
CA PRO A 31 -3.88 -17.79 -2.51
C PRO A 31 -3.15 -16.56 -3.05
N TYR A 32 -2.49 -15.80 -2.17
CA TYR A 32 -1.71 -14.60 -2.52
C TYR A 32 -0.21 -14.89 -2.53
N GLN A 33 0.51 -14.18 -3.39
CA GLN A 33 1.95 -14.03 -3.31
C GLN A 33 2.26 -12.74 -2.57
N GLU A 34 3.23 -12.80 -1.67
CA GLU A 34 3.73 -11.64 -0.92
C GLU A 34 5.24 -11.62 -0.99
N LYS A 35 5.84 -10.45 -1.18
CA LYS A 35 7.29 -10.27 -1.18
C LYS A 35 7.68 -8.83 -0.89
N LEU A 36 8.82 -8.67 -0.24
CA LEU A 36 9.53 -7.39 -0.22
C LEU A 36 10.27 -7.21 -1.54
N VAL A 37 10.22 -6.00 -2.09
CA VAL A 37 10.87 -5.64 -3.35
C VAL A 37 11.71 -4.39 -3.12
N GLN A 38 13.02 -4.50 -3.35
CA GLN A 38 13.92 -3.36 -3.34
C GLN A 38 13.97 -2.70 -4.73
N TYR A 39 14.05 -1.37 -4.75
CA TYR A 39 14.04 -0.56 -5.97
C TYR A 39 14.78 0.78 -5.75
N GLY A 40 14.98 1.57 -6.82
CA GLY A 40 15.60 2.90 -6.73
C GLY A 40 17.11 2.96 -6.48
N ALA A 41 17.78 1.80 -6.36
CA ALA A 41 19.20 1.71 -5.97
C ALA A 41 20.17 2.46 -6.91
N ASN A 42 19.85 2.56 -8.20
CA ASN A 42 20.72 3.19 -9.20
C ASN A 42 20.92 4.70 -8.99
N ASN A 43 20.09 5.33 -8.13
CA ASN A 43 20.03 6.77 -7.96
C ASN A 43 20.41 7.25 -6.54
N GLY A 44 20.94 6.37 -5.67
CA GLY A 44 21.58 6.74 -4.39
C GLY A 44 20.88 6.34 -3.09
N THR A 45 19.60 5.96 -3.10
CA THR A 45 18.89 5.42 -1.91
C THR A 45 18.17 4.15 -2.30
N VAL A 46 18.36 3.07 -1.52
CA VAL A 46 17.59 1.84 -1.71
C VAL A 46 16.22 2.01 -1.06
N LEU A 47 15.16 1.89 -1.84
CA LEU A 47 13.78 1.86 -1.37
C LEU A 47 13.32 0.40 -1.23
N GLU A 48 12.34 0.12 -0.35
CA GLU A 48 11.80 -1.23 -0.18
C GLU A 48 10.28 -1.24 0.05
N GLY A 49 9.54 -1.81 -0.90
CA GLY A 49 8.09 -1.91 -0.81
C GLY A 49 7.61 -3.34 -0.59
N PHE A 50 6.36 -3.46 -0.17
CA PHE A 50 5.68 -4.74 0.02
C PHE A 50 4.70 -4.97 -1.14
N LEU A 51 5.00 -5.98 -1.96
CA LEU A 51 4.20 -6.39 -3.10
C LEU A 51 3.33 -7.58 -2.73
N VAL A 52 2.03 -7.46 -2.97
CA VAL A 52 1.05 -8.54 -2.78
C VAL A 52 0.09 -8.63 -3.96
N TYR A 53 -0.18 -9.84 -4.43
CA TYR A 53 -1.10 -10.09 -5.54
C TYR A 53 -1.66 -11.52 -5.54
N PRO A 54 -2.87 -11.75 -6.08
CA PRO A 54 -3.40 -13.10 -6.31
C PRO A 54 -2.47 -13.94 -7.19
N LYS A 55 -2.20 -15.20 -6.81
CA LYS A 55 -1.33 -16.10 -7.60
C LYS A 55 -1.82 -16.35 -9.03
N SER A 56 -3.12 -16.22 -9.27
CA SER A 56 -3.74 -16.34 -10.61
C SER A 56 -3.31 -15.23 -11.58
N ILE A 57 -2.92 -14.05 -11.08
CA ILE A 57 -2.47 -12.93 -11.92
C ILE A 57 -1.10 -13.20 -12.55
N GLY A 58 -0.19 -13.84 -11.81
CA GLY A 58 1.19 -14.07 -12.27
C GLY A 58 1.32 -14.91 -13.54
N GLN A 59 0.22 -15.47 -14.04
CA GLN A 59 0.16 -16.32 -15.22
C GLN A 59 -0.26 -15.56 -16.49
N ARG A 60 -0.69 -14.29 -16.38
CA ARG A 60 -1.23 -13.50 -17.50
C ARG A 60 -0.39 -12.23 -17.70
N PRO A 61 0.49 -12.19 -18.71
CA PRO A 61 1.31 -11.02 -19.01
C PRO A 61 0.46 -9.77 -19.23
N ARG A 62 0.94 -8.63 -18.71
CA ARG A 62 0.42 -7.27 -18.99
C ARG A 62 -1.10 -7.10 -18.87
N SER A 63 -1.73 -7.78 -17.91
CA SER A 63 -3.20 -7.85 -17.82
C SER A 63 -3.77 -7.28 -16.53
N ALA A 64 -3.00 -7.27 -15.45
CA ALA A 64 -3.54 -6.97 -14.14
C ALA A 64 -3.55 -5.48 -13.82
N PRO A 65 -4.64 -4.96 -13.25
CA PRO A 65 -4.66 -3.62 -12.67
C PRO A 65 -3.80 -3.57 -11.41
N ALA A 66 -3.17 -2.44 -11.15
CA ALA A 66 -2.28 -2.25 -10.02
C ALA A 66 -2.62 -1.01 -9.19
N VAL A 67 -2.35 -1.08 -7.89
CA VAL A 67 -2.58 0.01 -6.94
C VAL A 67 -1.36 0.19 -6.05
N ILE A 68 -0.77 1.39 -6.07
CA ILE A 68 0.31 1.79 -5.16
C ILE A 68 -0.31 2.33 -3.87
N VAL A 69 0.19 1.90 -2.71
CA VAL A 69 -0.21 2.42 -1.40
C VAL A 69 0.95 3.25 -0.84
N PHE A 70 0.71 4.53 -0.58
CA PHE A 70 1.68 5.43 0.04
C PHE A 70 1.38 5.63 1.53
N HIS A 71 2.42 5.50 2.35
CA HIS A 71 2.34 5.50 3.80
C HIS A 71 2.17 6.90 4.40
N ALA A 72 1.70 6.94 5.65
CA ALA A 72 1.63 8.15 6.47
C ALA A 72 3.02 8.60 6.96
N PHE A 73 3.09 9.54 7.89
CA PHE A 73 4.36 10.07 8.44
C PHE A 73 5.24 8.99 9.10
N THR A 74 4.69 7.81 9.43
CA THR A 74 5.39 6.72 10.13
C THR A 74 6.36 5.91 9.27
N GLY A 75 6.48 6.21 7.97
CA GLY A 75 7.05 5.25 7.02
C GLY A 75 6.10 4.07 6.75
N ARG A 76 6.52 3.13 5.91
CA ARG A 76 5.73 1.93 5.59
C ARG A 76 5.64 1.00 6.80
N THR A 77 4.42 0.75 7.26
CA THR A 77 4.12 -0.11 8.42
C THR A 77 3.27 -1.31 8.04
N GLU A 78 2.89 -2.14 9.02
CA GLU A 78 1.92 -3.21 8.80
C GLU A 78 0.51 -2.68 8.44
N PHE A 79 0.16 -1.44 8.82
CA PHE A 79 -1.08 -0.83 8.35
C PHE A 79 -1.10 -0.76 6.82
N ASP A 80 -0.03 -0.25 6.21
CA ASP A 80 0.09 -0.10 4.76
C ASP A 80 0.15 -1.46 4.05
N ASN A 81 0.89 -2.42 4.63
CA ASN A 81 0.91 -3.80 4.13
C ASN A 81 -0.50 -4.42 4.17
N GLN A 82 -1.27 -4.17 5.24
CA GLN A 82 -2.63 -4.66 5.36
C GLN A 82 -3.56 -4.02 4.32
N LYS A 83 -3.41 -2.71 4.04
CA LYS A 83 -4.15 -2.08 2.93
C LYS A 83 -3.80 -2.69 1.58
N ALA A 84 -2.53 -3.01 1.34
CA ALA A 84 -2.12 -3.72 0.14
C ALA A 84 -2.76 -5.13 0.06
N ARG A 85 -2.82 -5.87 1.18
CA ARG A 85 -3.52 -7.17 1.25
C ARG A 85 -5.01 -7.02 0.94
N ASP A 86 -5.64 -5.98 1.45
CA ASP A 86 -7.07 -5.73 1.22
C ASP A 86 -7.34 -5.40 -0.26
N LEU A 87 -6.48 -4.61 -0.90
CA LEU A 87 -6.54 -4.38 -2.35
C LEU A 87 -6.30 -5.65 -3.16
N ALA A 88 -5.37 -6.52 -2.73
CA ALA A 88 -5.17 -7.82 -3.39
C ALA A 88 -6.40 -8.72 -3.30
N LYS A 89 -7.20 -8.65 -2.21
CA LYS A 89 -8.49 -9.36 -2.11
C LYS A 89 -9.51 -8.86 -3.12
N LEU A 90 -9.41 -7.60 -3.54
CA LEU A 90 -10.26 -7.01 -4.59
C LEU A 90 -9.77 -7.33 -6.01
N GLY A 91 -8.65 -8.05 -6.15
CA GLY A 91 -8.11 -8.50 -7.44
C GLY A 91 -7.02 -7.61 -8.03
N TYR A 92 -6.52 -6.63 -7.27
CA TYR A 92 -5.41 -5.77 -7.72
C TYR A 92 -4.03 -6.39 -7.43
N VAL A 93 -3.04 -6.01 -8.24
CA VAL A 93 -1.64 -6.05 -7.81
C VAL A 93 -1.41 -4.86 -6.90
N ALA A 94 -1.11 -5.08 -5.62
CA ALA A 94 -0.95 -4.00 -4.66
C ALA A 94 0.51 -3.86 -4.21
N PHE A 95 0.99 -2.62 -4.14
CA PHE A 95 2.35 -2.31 -3.74
C PHE A 95 2.37 -1.22 -2.67
N ALA A 96 2.62 -1.60 -1.41
CA ALA A 96 2.90 -0.61 -0.38
C ALA A 96 4.33 -0.10 -0.52
N ALA A 97 4.46 1.13 -1.01
CA ALA A 97 5.74 1.77 -1.27
C ALA A 97 6.32 2.34 0.03
N ASP A 98 7.65 2.31 0.16
CA ASP A 98 8.39 3.02 1.20
C ASP A 98 9.14 4.16 0.53
N VAL A 99 8.62 5.39 0.68
CA VAL A 99 9.21 6.57 0.06
C VAL A 99 10.23 7.25 0.97
N TYR A 100 10.42 6.78 2.20
CA TYR A 100 11.53 7.22 3.05
C TYR A 100 12.82 6.51 2.72
N GLY A 101 12.70 5.22 2.41
CA GLY A 101 13.81 4.36 2.05
C GLY A 101 14.04 3.27 3.09
N LYS A 102 14.69 2.20 2.64
CA LYS A 102 14.81 0.96 3.40
C LYS A 102 15.50 1.22 4.75
N GLY A 103 14.76 0.99 5.83
CA GLY A 103 15.28 1.11 7.20
C GLY A 103 15.46 2.56 7.67
N VAL A 104 14.86 3.54 6.98
CA VAL A 104 14.94 4.96 7.37
C VAL A 104 13.90 5.32 8.42
N ALA A 105 12.69 4.77 8.32
CA ALA A 105 11.62 5.03 9.29
C ALA A 105 12.02 4.63 10.71
N SER A 106 11.59 5.42 11.69
CA SER A 106 11.85 5.19 13.11
C SER A 106 10.63 4.60 13.82
N ASN A 107 10.84 4.05 15.02
CA ASN A 107 9.76 3.73 15.95
C ASN A 107 9.39 4.92 16.85
N ASP A 108 10.16 6.01 16.80
CA ASP A 108 9.86 7.25 17.53
C ASP A 108 9.01 8.21 16.67
N THR A 109 7.96 8.74 17.28
CA THR A 109 7.00 9.64 16.62
C THR A 109 7.66 10.94 16.15
N ASN A 110 8.53 11.54 16.96
CA ASN A 110 9.16 12.82 16.64
C ASN A 110 10.22 12.66 15.54
N GLU A 111 10.99 11.57 15.59
CA GLU A 111 11.94 11.24 14.53
C GLU A 111 11.23 11.03 13.19
N ASN A 112 10.09 10.34 13.17
CA ASN A 112 9.28 10.20 11.96
C ASN A 112 8.73 11.52 11.43
N PHE A 113 8.29 12.44 12.30
CA PHE A 113 7.94 13.79 11.88
C PHE A 113 9.14 14.55 11.31
N ALA A 114 10.34 14.38 11.86
CA ALA A 114 11.55 15.00 11.32
C ALA A 114 11.91 14.44 9.94
N ILE A 115 11.80 13.12 9.73
CA ILE A 115 12.00 12.47 8.43
C ILE A 115 10.97 12.99 7.41
N MET A 116 9.70 13.06 7.79
CA MET A 116 8.65 13.64 6.94
C MET A 116 9.00 15.09 6.56
N GLY A 117 9.43 15.90 7.53
CA GLY A 117 9.85 17.28 7.30
C GLY A 117 11.00 17.40 6.30
N GLN A 118 12.00 16.51 6.38
CA GLN A 118 13.10 16.46 5.40
C GLN A 118 12.60 16.10 3.99
N MET A 119 11.67 15.14 3.88
CA MET A 119 11.07 14.76 2.60
C MET A 119 10.27 15.90 1.98
N LEU A 120 9.51 16.65 2.79
CA LEU A 120 8.76 17.82 2.34
C LEU A 120 9.67 18.99 1.97
N ALA A 121 10.75 19.22 2.72
CA ALA A 121 11.77 20.22 2.38
C ALA A 121 12.49 19.88 1.05
N ALA A 122 12.65 18.59 0.76
CA ALA A 122 13.21 18.07 -0.49
C ALA A 122 12.12 17.56 -1.46
N ARG A 123 10.91 18.15 -1.44
CA ARG A 123 9.75 17.66 -2.21
C ARG A 123 10.04 17.57 -3.71
N GLU A 124 10.66 18.61 -4.27
CA GLU A 124 10.99 18.72 -5.70
C GLU A 124 12.20 17.90 -6.14
N THR A 125 12.90 17.25 -5.22
CA THR A 125 14.10 16.46 -5.51
C THR A 125 13.96 15.05 -4.99
N LEU A 126 14.26 14.83 -3.71
CA LEU A 126 14.31 13.50 -3.10
C LEU A 126 12.94 12.81 -3.10
N LEU A 127 11.89 13.52 -2.64
CA LEU A 127 10.56 12.92 -2.56
C LEU A 127 10.01 12.65 -3.95
N GLN A 128 10.02 13.64 -4.86
CA GLN A 128 9.60 13.44 -6.26
C GLN A 128 10.29 12.22 -6.89
N ARG A 129 11.61 12.09 -6.71
CA ARG A 129 12.35 10.91 -7.18
C ARG A 129 11.79 9.62 -6.58
N ASN A 130 11.64 9.53 -5.26
CA ASN A 130 11.19 8.32 -4.59
C ASN A 130 9.76 7.90 -5.00
N ILE A 131 8.89 8.88 -5.24
CA ILE A 131 7.53 8.67 -5.76
C ILE A 131 7.60 8.07 -7.18
N ARG A 132 8.42 8.66 -8.07
CA ARG A 132 8.61 8.17 -9.43
C ARG A 132 9.22 6.77 -9.48
N GLU A 133 10.15 6.47 -8.58
CA GLU A 133 10.71 5.11 -8.46
C GLU A 133 9.65 4.08 -8.03
N SER A 134 8.71 4.49 -7.16
CA SER A 134 7.58 3.64 -6.73
C SER A 134 6.61 3.37 -7.89
N TRP A 135 6.39 4.36 -8.76
CA TRP A 135 5.69 4.16 -10.02
C TRP A 135 6.44 3.23 -10.98
N ASN A 136 7.74 3.46 -11.17
CA ASN A 136 8.56 2.71 -12.12
C ASN A 136 8.63 1.22 -11.77
N VAL A 137 8.76 0.86 -10.49
CA VAL A 137 8.78 -0.55 -10.09
C VAL A 137 7.47 -1.26 -10.40
N VAL A 138 6.32 -0.61 -10.17
CA VAL A 138 5.00 -1.20 -10.43
C VAL A 138 4.70 -1.28 -11.92
N LYS A 139 4.95 -0.20 -12.68
CA LYS A 139 4.73 -0.15 -14.13
C LYS A 139 5.49 -1.25 -14.88
N ASN A 140 6.68 -1.61 -14.38
CA ASN A 140 7.55 -2.59 -15.02
C ASN A 140 7.34 -4.03 -14.53
N LEU A 141 6.37 -4.29 -13.66
CA LEU A 141 6.01 -5.68 -13.31
C LEU A 141 5.43 -6.38 -14.56
N PRO A 142 5.91 -7.59 -14.90
CA PRO A 142 5.61 -8.23 -16.19
C PRO A 142 4.12 -8.58 -16.40
N PHE A 143 3.37 -8.70 -15.30
CA PHE A 143 1.94 -9.02 -15.31
C PHE A 143 1.04 -7.79 -15.14
N VAL A 144 1.58 -6.61 -14.86
CA VAL A 144 0.80 -5.36 -14.70
C VAL A 144 0.50 -4.75 -16.07
N ASN A 145 -0.74 -4.32 -16.26
CA ASN A 145 -1.14 -3.47 -17.37
C ASN A 145 -0.84 -2.01 -16.98
N ASP A 146 0.08 -1.37 -17.71
CA ASP A 146 0.51 0.01 -17.40
C ASP A 146 -0.51 1.08 -17.74
N LEU A 147 -1.60 0.72 -18.42
CA LEU A 147 -2.77 1.58 -18.62
C LEU A 147 -3.81 1.42 -17.50
N LYS A 148 -3.55 0.58 -16.49
CA LYS A 148 -4.49 0.27 -15.40
C LYS A 148 -3.81 0.37 -14.04
N ILE A 149 -3.15 1.50 -13.78
CA ILE A 149 -2.47 1.77 -12.50
C ILE A 149 -3.13 2.94 -11.78
N ALA A 150 -3.40 2.76 -10.48
CA ALA A 150 -3.84 3.80 -9.56
C ALA A 150 -2.89 3.92 -8.36
N CYS A 151 -3.08 4.96 -7.55
CA CYS A 151 -2.52 5.03 -6.21
C CYS A 151 -3.59 5.37 -5.16
N ILE A 152 -3.30 4.98 -3.93
CA ILE A 152 -3.96 5.49 -2.74
C ILE A 152 -2.90 5.96 -1.74
N GLY A 153 -3.27 6.85 -0.82
CA GLY A 153 -2.38 7.21 0.26
C GLY A 153 -3.06 7.90 1.44
N PHE A 154 -2.38 7.86 2.58
CA PHE A 154 -2.91 8.30 3.87
C PHE A 154 -2.04 9.41 4.46
N CYS A 155 -2.60 10.53 4.94
CA CYS A 155 -1.80 11.62 5.55
C CYS A 155 -0.74 12.14 4.55
N PHE A 156 0.54 12.08 4.89
CA PHE A 156 1.67 12.33 3.98
C PHE A 156 1.60 11.51 2.68
N GLY A 157 1.10 10.28 2.75
CA GLY A 157 0.88 9.43 1.60
C GLY A 157 -0.22 9.94 0.67
N GLY A 158 -1.21 10.67 1.21
CA GLY A 158 -2.24 11.34 0.41
C GLY A 158 -1.65 12.43 -0.47
N LEU A 159 -0.77 13.28 0.09
CA LEU A 159 0.04 14.24 -0.67
C LEU A 159 0.89 13.54 -1.72
N THR A 160 1.55 12.46 -1.33
CA THR A 160 2.39 11.67 -2.23
C THR A 160 1.62 11.09 -3.43
N CYS A 161 0.41 10.60 -3.20
CA CYS A 161 -0.45 10.07 -4.26
C CYS A 161 -0.97 11.20 -5.18
N LEU A 162 -1.33 12.36 -4.62
CA LEU A 162 -1.71 13.55 -5.41
C LEU A 162 -0.53 14.06 -6.24
N ASP A 163 0.69 14.06 -5.69
CA ASP A 163 1.89 14.44 -6.42
C ASP A 163 2.17 13.51 -7.59
N LEU A 164 1.98 12.20 -7.42
CA LEU A 164 2.09 11.26 -8.54
C LEU A 164 1.08 11.55 -9.65
N ALA A 165 -0.15 11.95 -9.30
CA ALA A 165 -1.14 12.39 -10.27
C ALA A 165 -0.73 13.69 -10.97
N ARG A 166 -0.22 14.67 -10.21
CA ARG A 166 0.32 15.93 -10.73
C ARG A 166 1.53 15.73 -11.63
N PHE A 167 2.31 14.66 -11.46
CA PHE A 167 3.41 14.32 -12.37
C PHE A 167 2.94 13.80 -13.74
N ASN A 168 1.65 13.53 -13.89
CA ASN A 168 0.99 13.13 -15.13
C ASN A 168 1.70 11.95 -15.85
N VAL A 169 2.10 10.94 -15.08
CA VAL A 169 2.90 9.79 -15.57
C VAL A 169 2.09 8.72 -16.32
N GLY A 170 0.80 8.96 -16.56
CA GLY A 170 -0.16 7.98 -17.09
C GLY A 170 -0.96 7.22 -16.03
N LEU A 171 -0.96 7.71 -14.78
CA LEU A 171 -1.79 7.19 -13.69
C LEU A 171 -3.28 7.36 -14.05
N GLN A 172 -4.12 6.35 -13.79
CA GLN A 172 -5.56 6.40 -14.07
C GLN A 172 -6.37 7.02 -12.94
N ALA A 173 -5.97 6.74 -11.69
CA ALA A 173 -6.68 7.23 -10.52
C ALA A 173 -5.75 7.48 -9.32
N ALA A 174 -6.06 8.49 -8.53
CA ALA A 174 -5.41 8.78 -7.26
C ALA A 174 -6.44 8.98 -6.14
N VAL A 175 -6.26 8.29 -5.01
CA VAL A 175 -7.17 8.38 -3.85
C VAL A 175 -6.44 8.84 -2.60
N SER A 176 -6.78 10.04 -2.13
CA SER A 176 -6.21 10.63 -0.92
C SER A 176 -7.14 10.42 0.28
N PHE A 177 -6.60 9.92 1.39
CA PHE A 177 -7.30 9.79 2.67
C PHE A 177 -6.65 10.72 3.69
N HIS A 178 -7.44 11.68 4.22
CA HIS A 178 -7.01 12.72 5.17
C HIS A 178 -5.58 13.19 4.85
N GLY A 179 -5.34 13.45 3.57
CA GLY A 179 -4.02 13.74 3.06
C GLY A 179 -3.72 15.22 3.11
N THR A 180 -2.45 15.59 3.19
CA THR A 180 -2.07 16.99 2.99
C THR A 180 -2.42 17.40 1.55
N LEU A 181 -3.19 18.48 1.39
CA LEU A 181 -3.79 18.87 0.10
C LEU A 181 -3.00 19.98 -0.64
N THR A 182 -1.84 20.36 -0.13
CA THR A 182 -1.04 21.44 -0.71
C THR A 182 -0.60 21.13 -2.14
N ASP A 183 -0.65 22.15 -2.99
CA ASP A 183 -0.20 22.08 -4.38
C ASP A 183 1.30 21.72 -4.46
N TYR A 184 1.70 21.10 -5.56
CA TYR A 184 3.09 20.82 -5.89
C TYR A 184 3.79 22.09 -6.42
N PRO A 185 4.92 22.51 -5.85
CA PRO A 185 5.61 23.73 -6.28
C PRO A 185 6.00 23.71 -7.76
N GLY A 186 5.78 24.83 -8.44
CA GLY A 186 6.31 25.07 -9.79
C GLY A 186 5.72 24.20 -10.89
N ASN A 187 4.62 23.47 -10.65
CA ASN A 187 4.04 22.56 -11.63
C ASN A 187 2.57 22.86 -11.94
N ASN A 188 2.30 23.44 -13.11
CA ASN A 188 0.94 23.68 -13.60
C ASN A 188 0.52 22.67 -14.70
N THR A 189 1.09 21.47 -14.72
CA THR A 189 0.70 20.46 -15.72
C THR A 189 -0.73 19.99 -15.48
N ALA A 190 -1.45 19.73 -16.57
CA ALA A 190 -2.75 19.07 -16.53
C ALA A 190 -2.65 17.72 -15.79
N ILE A 191 -3.71 17.38 -15.07
CA ILE A 191 -3.84 16.13 -14.32
C ILE A 191 -4.67 15.16 -15.16
N GLY A 192 -4.01 14.15 -15.74
CA GLY A 192 -4.70 13.12 -16.53
C GLY A 192 -5.39 12.03 -15.70
N ALA A 193 -5.02 11.89 -14.42
CA ALA A 193 -5.63 10.92 -13.52
C ALA A 193 -6.94 11.47 -12.93
N SER A 194 -7.93 10.60 -12.72
CA SER A 194 -9.09 10.95 -11.90
C SER A 194 -8.73 10.98 -10.42
N ILE A 195 -9.25 11.95 -9.68
CA ILE A 195 -8.90 12.18 -8.26
C ILE A 195 -10.09 11.89 -7.36
N GLN A 196 -9.88 11.14 -6.28
CA GLN A 196 -10.84 11.03 -5.18
C GLN A 196 -10.18 11.45 -3.86
N ALA A 197 -10.73 12.45 -3.18
CA ALA A 197 -10.20 12.95 -1.91
C ALA A 197 -11.22 12.76 -0.77
N HIS A 198 -10.77 12.14 0.30
CA HIS A 198 -11.54 11.84 1.51
C HIS A 198 -11.03 12.68 2.67
N HIS A 199 -11.77 13.71 3.04
CA HIS A 199 -11.34 14.76 3.96
C HIS A 199 -12.04 14.68 5.32
N GLY A 200 -11.31 14.97 6.40
CA GLY A 200 -11.90 15.09 7.73
C GLY A 200 -12.41 16.51 7.96
N ASP A 201 -13.71 16.68 8.19
CA ASP A 201 -14.32 18.01 8.36
C ASP A 201 -13.80 18.78 9.60
N ALA A 202 -13.29 18.04 10.58
CA ALA A 202 -12.72 18.54 11.82
C ALA A 202 -11.19 18.31 11.90
N ASP A 203 -10.53 18.13 10.75
CA ASP A 203 -9.08 17.98 10.65
C ASP A 203 -8.37 19.33 10.88
N PRO A 204 -7.55 19.47 11.94
CA PRO A 204 -6.84 20.72 12.22
C PRO A 204 -5.49 20.82 11.49
N HIS A 205 -5.00 19.73 10.88
CA HIS A 205 -3.69 19.67 10.21
C HIS A 205 -3.79 19.88 8.72
N THR A 206 -4.88 19.41 8.11
CA THR A 206 -5.30 19.80 6.76
C THR A 206 -6.65 20.49 6.92
N THR A 207 -6.65 21.81 6.80
CA THR A 207 -7.82 22.62 7.15
C THR A 207 -8.85 22.62 6.03
N ASN A 208 -10.06 23.13 6.33
CA ASN A 208 -11.07 23.37 5.29
C ASN A 208 -10.65 24.48 4.31
N GLU A 209 -9.73 25.37 4.70
CA GLU A 209 -9.10 26.32 3.77
C GLU A 209 -8.15 25.62 2.80
N ASP A 210 -7.32 24.68 3.29
CA ASP A 210 -6.48 23.85 2.41
C ASP A 210 -7.33 23.03 1.43
N ALA A 211 -8.46 22.48 1.90
CA ALA A 211 -9.42 21.80 1.04
C ALA A 211 -10.01 22.73 -0.02
N ALA A 212 -10.39 23.96 0.33
CA ALA A 212 -10.88 24.94 -0.63
C ALA A 212 -9.83 25.27 -1.70
N ASN A 213 -8.59 25.51 -1.29
CA ASN A 213 -7.46 25.79 -2.20
C ASN A 213 -7.20 24.62 -3.16
N PHE A 214 -7.25 23.38 -2.65
CA PHE A 214 -7.15 22.18 -3.48
C PHE A 214 -8.28 22.07 -4.52
N LEU A 215 -9.51 22.39 -4.15
CA LEU A 215 -10.62 22.38 -5.10
C LEU A 215 -10.47 23.43 -6.20
N GLU A 216 -9.91 24.61 -5.89
CA GLU A 216 -9.57 25.59 -6.91
C GLU A 216 -8.47 25.06 -7.85
N GLU A 217 -7.38 24.48 -7.31
CA GLU A 217 -6.34 23.85 -8.12
C GLU A 217 -6.92 22.81 -9.10
N MET A 218 -7.80 21.93 -8.61
CA MET A 218 -8.41 20.90 -9.44
C MET A 218 -9.28 21.49 -10.56
N ARG A 219 -9.97 22.61 -10.31
CA ARG A 219 -10.76 23.32 -11.34
C ARG A 219 -9.87 24.02 -12.36
N GLU A 220 -8.84 24.72 -11.91
CA GLU A 220 -7.89 25.42 -12.78
C GLU A 220 -7.19 24.45 -13.74
N ARG A 221 -6.90 23.23 -13.26
CA ARG A 221 -6.28 22.17 -14.06
C ARG A 221 -7.27 21.30 -14.83
N GLN A 222 -8.56 21.60 -14.73
CA GLN A 222 -9.65 20.87 -15.37
C GLN A 222 -9.61 19.35 -15.09
N ALA A 223 -9.21 18.98 -13.87
CA ALA A 223 -9.12 17.58 -13.46
C ALA A 223 -10.50 16.94 -13.30
N ASP A 224 -10.61 15.62 -13.52
CA ASP A 224 -11.75 14.83 -13.06
C ASP A 224 -11.59 14.54 -11.57
N TRP A 225 -12.44 15.11 -10.70
CA TRP A 225 -12.30 14.97 -9.26
C TRP A 225 -13.61 14.74 -8.52
N HIS A 226 -13.50 14.01 -7.41
CA HIS A 226 -14.55 13.81 -6.42
C HIS A 226 -13.98 14.05 -5.02
N PHE A 227 -14.57 14.99 -4.28
CA PHE A 227 -14.21 15.30 -2.90
C PHE A 227 -15.36 14.95 -1.95
N THR A 228 -15.06 14.26 -0.85
CA THR A 228 -16.02 13.98 0.22
C THR A 228 -15.46 14.47 1.56
N SER A 229 -16.20 15.34 2.24
CA SER A 229 -15.92 15.73 3.63
C SER A 229 -16.71 14.85 4.61
N TYR A 230 -16.04 14.35 5.65
CA TYR A 230 -16.62 13.50 6.67
C TYR A 230 -16.84 14.28 7.97
N ALA A 231 -18.10 14.57 8.29
CA ALA A 231 -18.49 15.28 9.51
C ALA A 231 -17.86 14.67 10.77
N ASN A 232 -17.28 15.53 11.61
CA ASN A 232 -16.62 15.20 12.87
C ASN A 232 -15.40 14.26 12.75
N ALA A 233 -14.92 13.95 11.54
CA ALA A 233 -13.68 13.20 11.37
C ALA A 233 -12.49 14.16 11.49
N GLN A 234 -11.52 13.79 12.32
CA GLN A 234 -10.25 14.48 12.46
C GLN A 234 -9.19 13.90 11.49
N HIS A 235 -7.94 14.33 11.63
CA HIS A 235 -6.84 13.71 10.89
C HIS A 235 -6.70 12.23 11.24
N ALA A 236 -6.11 11.46 10.33
CA ALA A 236 -5.86 10.03 10.51
C ALA A 236 -7.13 9.19 10.81
N PHE A 237 -8.31 9.64 10.41
CA PHE A 237 -9.59 8.97 10.72
C PHE A 237 -9.70 7.51 10.27
N THR A 238 -8.79 7.03 9.42
CA THR A 238 -8.74 5.64 8.94
C THR A 238 -7.92 4.70 9.82
N LEU A 239 -7.21 5.21 10.83
CA LEU A 239 -6.24 4.46 11.64
C LEU A 239 -6.76 4.19 13.06
N PRO A 240 -7.21 2.97 13.38
CA PRO A 240 -7.65 2.62 14.73
C PRO A 240 -6.53 2.78 15.77
N GLY A 241 -6.86 3.38 16.91
CA GLY A 241 -5.94 3.53 18.04
C GLY A 241 -4.96 4.69 17.94
N VAL A 242 -5.04 5.52 16.88
CA VAL A 242 -4.16 6.69 16.68
C VAL A 242 -4.28 7.71 17.80
N GLU A 243 -5.45 7.81 18.43
CA GLU A 243 -5.70 8.62 19.63
C GLU A 243 -4.72 8.33 20.79
N ASN A 244 -4.13 7.12 20.86
CA ASN A 244 -3.16 6.76 21.91
C ASN A 244 -1.73 7.26 21.61
N TRP A 245 -1.48 7.87 20.45
CA TRP A 245 -0.14 8.29 20.02
C TRP A 245 0.22 9.70 20.51
N GLY A 246 -0.70 10.37 21.21
CA GLY A 246 -0.46 11.71 21.75
C GLY A 246 -0.36 12.81 20.69
N ILE A 247 -0.90 12.58 19.49
CA ILE A 247 -0.93 13.56 18.39
C ILE A 247 -2.26 14.33 18.47
N PRO A 248 -2.26 15.61 18.85
CA PRO A 248 -3.50 16.39 18.94
C PRO A 248 -4.20 16.46 17.59
N GLY A 249 -5.54 16.29 17.56
CA GLY A 249 -6.30 16.38 16.32
C GLY A 249 -6.15 15.18 15.38
N ALA A 250 -5.64 14.05 15.87
CA ALA A 250 -5.66 12.77 15.18
C ALA A 250 -6.56 11.79 15.96
N ALA A 251 -7.59 11.25 15.32
CA ALA A 251 -8.53 10.33 15.97
C ALA A 251 -9.22 9.42 14.96
N TYR A 252 -9.37 8.14 15.32
CA TYR A 252 -10.12 7.17 14.52
C TYR A 252 -11.60 7.52 14.44
N ASN A 253 -12.16 7.49 13.23
CA ASN A 253 -13.61 7.60 13.02
C ASN A 253 -14.08 6.45 12.14
N GLU A 254 -14.67 5.43 12.78
CA GLU A 254 -15.09 4.20 12.11
C GLU A 254 -16.05 4.44 10.93
N LYS A 255 -16.99 5.39 11.08
CA LYS A 255 -17.94 5.72 10.02
C LYS A 255 -17.24 6.32 8.81
N ALA A 256 -16.35 7.29 9.03
CA ALA A 256 -15.56 7.91 7.96
C ALA A 256 -14.67 6.86 7.28
N ALA A 257 -13.93 6.07 8.07
CA ALA A 257 -13.04 5.02 7.58
C ALA A 257 -13.76 3.99 6.69
N LYS A 258 -14.93 3.50 7.11
CA LYS A 258 -15.71 2.52 6.34
C LYS A 258 -16.32 3.13 5.08
N ARG A 259 -16.80 4.37 5.16
CA ARG A 259 -17.42 5.06 4.00
C ARG A 259 -16.38 5.41 2.95
N SER A 260 -15.25 5.97 3.35
CA SER A 260 -14.18 6.35 2.44
C SER A 260 -13.58 5.12 1.74
N TRP A 261 -13.38 4.02 2.46
CA TRP A 261 -12.89 2.79 1.86
C TRP A 261 -13.86 2.23 0.81
N ARG A 262 -15.17 2.16 1.11
CA ARG A 262 -16.18 1.71 0.13
C ARG A 262 -16.27 2.62 -1.09
N ALA A 263 -16.18 3.92 -0.90
CA ALA A 263 -16.16 4.89 -2.00
C ALA A 263 -14.92 4.71 -2.89
N MET A 264 -13.77 4.38 -2.30
CA MET A 264 -12.55 4.05 -3.02
C MET A 264 -12.69 2.75 -3.82
N GLU A 265 -13.29 1.69 -3.26
CA GLU A 265 -13.51 0.43 -3.97
C GLU A 265 -14.32 0.64 -5.26
N GLY A 266 -15.42 1.39 -5.18
CA GLY A 266 -16.25 1.72 -6.35
C GLY A 266 -15.49 2.56 -7.38
N PHE A 267 -14.74 3.55 -6.93
CA PHE A 267 -13.96 4.43 -7.81
C PHE A 267 -12.81 3.70 -8.51
N LEU A 268 -12.06 2.84 -7.81
CA LEU A 268 -11.03 2.02 -8.44
C LEU A 268 -11.62 1.00 -9.42
N ALA A 269 -12.80 0.44 -9.12
CA ALA A 269 -13.48 -0.45 -10.05
C ALA A 269 -13.88 0.29 -11.34
N GLU A 270 -14.43 1.50 -11.22
CA GLU A 270 -14.75 2.37 -12.36
C GLU A 270 -13.52 2.63 -13.24
N LYS A 271 -12.40 3.03 -12.62
CA LYS A 271 -11.22 3.49 -13.38
C LYS A 271 -10.31 2.38 -13.88
N LEU A 272 -10.31 1.20 -13.25
CA LEU A 272 -9.36 0.13 -13.56
C LEU A 272 -10.00 -1.15 -14.14
N LEU A 273 -11.27 -1.43 -13.85
CA LEU A 273 -11.90 -2.71 -14.20
C LEU A 273 -12.86 -2.63 -15.38
N GLN A 274 -13.27 -1.43 -15.78
CA GLN A 274 -13.96 -1.19 -17.05
C GLN A 274 -12.96 -1.27 -18.22
#